data_AF-A0A2E6HW00-F1
#
_entry.id   AF-A0A2E6HW00-F1
#
_cell.length_a   1.000
_cell.length_b   1.000
_cell.length_c   1.000
_cell.angle_alpha   90.00
_cell.angle_beta   90.00
_cell.angle_gamma   90.00
#
_symmetry.space_group_name_H-M   'P 1'
#
loop_
_entity.id
_entity.type
_entity.pdbx_description
1 polymer ?
#
loop_
_entity_poly.entity_id
_entity_poly.type
_entity_poly.pdbx_seq_one_letter_code
_entity_poly.pdbx_strand_id
1 'polypeptide(L)'
;MGVSSDREQVDASKAISRDASDTVDDKQVVGRKIWRIVPYVKRYWRRALGGLVSNGAARAFDLIPFIAIGMAADYYQSGTYTSSLIESFVNSGNLPSPEIGFGVLILISFIGLAIFQGISEFLWQSTAYKVQHDIRMDATASLMAMEASYFETRQTGNLMAVLSADVAQLEDIVSDSSTSMIRILITFATAFSIMIWMSPTLALILGIPLLLVIPMVVWFSTRVQRRYRKQRESTGGIVSILENVLSGIVTVQAYNASNFELSRV
;
A
#
# COMPACT_ATOMS: atom_id res chain seq x y z
N MET A 1 -58.55 -19.31 -20.52
CA MET A 1 -58.41 -17.83 -20.47
C MET A 1 -58.40 -17.46 -18.99
N GLY A 2 -57.32 -17.10 -18.32
CA GLY A 2 -56.04 -16.57 -18.76
C GLY A 2 -55.77 -15.29 -17.98
N VAL A 3 -54.69 -15.30 -17.18
CA VAL A 3 -53.99 -14.14 -16.58
C VAL A 3 -54.60 -13.54 -15.30
N SER A 4 -53.98 -13.83 -14.14
CA SER A 4 -53.45 -12.81 -13.20
C SER A 4 -53.10 -13.43 -11.82
N SER A 5 -51.83 -13.70 -11.54
CA SER A 5 -51.34 -13.82 -10.15
C SER A 5 -49.82 -13.69 -9.95
N ASP A 6 -49.00 -13.72 -11.01
CA ASP A 6 -47.54 -13.81 -10.85
C ASP A 6 -46.81 -12.45 -10.81
N ARG A 7 -47.27 -11.50 -10.00
CA ARG A 7 -46.57 -10.21 -9.81
C ARG A 7 -46.22 -9.81 -8.38
N GLU A 8 -46.45 -10.69 -7.39
CA GLU A 8 -46.24 -10.33 -5.98
C GLU A 8 -45.07 -11.05 -5.26
N GLN A 9 -44.25 -11.83 -5.96
CA GLN A 9 -43.14 -12.57 -5.34
C GLN A 9 -41.72 -12.11 -5.72
N VAL A 10 -41.56 -10.97 -6.40
CA VAL A 10 -40.23 -10.50 -6.86
C VAL A 10 -39.55 -9.53 -5.88
N ASP A 11 -40.22 -9.03 -4.83
CA ASP A 11 -39.65 -7.92 -4.03
C ASP A 11 -39.11 -8.29 -2.63
N ALA A 12 -39.12 -9.57 -2.25
CA ALA A 12 -38.63 -9.99 -0.92
C ALA A 12 -37.09 -10.15 -0.82
N SER A 13 -36.37 -10.24 -1.94
CA SER A 13 -34.89 -10.32 -1.94
C SER A 13 -34.20 -8.96 -1.92
N LYS A 14 -34.97 -7.87 -1.98
CA LYS A 14 -34.48 -6.49 -2.01
C LYS A 14 -34.27 -5.89 -0.61
N ALA A 15 -34.62 -6.62 0.45
CA ALA A 15 -34.63 -6.15 1.83
C ALA A 15 -33.29 -6.23 2.59
N ILE A 16 -32.17 -6.41 1.89
CA ILE A 16 -30.83 -6.12 2.47
C ILE A 16 -30.09 -5.17 1.52
N SER A 17 -30.79 -4.18 1.00
CA SER A 17 -30.16 -3.01 0.41
C SER A 17 -29.46 -2.22 1.52
N ARG A 18 -28.16 -2.45 1.72
CA ARG A 18 -27.30 -1.59 2.53
C ARG A 18 -27.48 -0.15 2.03
N ASP A 19 -27.98 0.72 2.89
CA ASP A 19 -28.16 2.15 2.58
C ASP A 19 -26.78 2.77 2.34
N ALA A 20 -26.70 3.80 1.50
CA ALA A 20 -25.53 4.65 1.39
C ALA A 20 -25.02 5.13 2.76
N SER A 21 -25.88 5.26 3.78
CA SER A 21 -25.48 5.56 5.18
C SER A 21 -24.52 4.51 5.77
N ASP A 22 -24.75 3.21 5.54
CA ASP A 22 -23.89 2.13 6.07
C ASP A 22 -22.50 2.15 5.42
N THR A 23 -22.42 2.60 4.17
CA THR A 23 -21.13 2.73 3.45
C THR A 23 -20.34 4.00 3.82
N VAL A 24 -21.01 5.00 4.39
CA VAL A 24 -20.38 6.23 4.90
C VAL A 24 -19.81 6.00 6.30
N ASP A 25 -20.50 5.20 7.14
CA ASP A 25 -20.05 4.86 8.49
C ASP A 25 -18.74 4.05 8.47
N ASP A 26 -18.63 3.04 7.60
CA ASP A 26 -17.39 2.25 7.44
C ASP A 26 -16.17 3.11 7.06
N LYS A 27 -16.35 4.13 6.20
CA LYS A 27 -15.24 5.00 5.77
C LYS A 27 -14.72 5.91 6.89
N GLN A 28 -15.59 6.37 7.79
CA GLN A 28 -15.18 7.19 8.95
C GLN A 28 -14.54 6.35 10.08
N VAL A 29 -14.87 5.06 10.15
CA VAL A 29 -14.39 4.15 11.19
C VAL A 29 -12.97 3.64 10.91
N VAL A 30 -12.58 3.43 9.65
CA VAL A 30 -11.22 2.96 9.28
C VAL A 30 -10.15 4.00 9.59
N GLY A 31 -10.40 5.28 9.26
CA GLY A 31 -9.44 6.37 9.44
C GLY A 31 -9.03 6.58 10.90
N ARG A 32 -9.96 6.45 11.85
CA ARG A 32 -9.67 6.58 13.30
C ARG A 32 -9.05 5.32 13.90
N LYS A 33 -9.34 4.13 13.36
CA LYS A 33 -8.83 2.86 13.91
C LYS A 33 -7.36 2.60 13.59
N ILE A 34 -6.86 3.04 12.43
CA ILE A 34 -5.44 2.88 12.05
C ILE A 34 -4.50 3.55 13.06
N TRP A 35 -4.91 4.68 13.65
CA TRP A 35 -4.12 5.39 14.67
C TRP A 35 -3.87 4.59 15.95
N ARG A 36 -4.62 3.51 16.19
CA ARG A 36 -4.40 2.63 17.35
C ARG A 36 -3.14 1.78 17.26
N ILE A 37 -2.52 1.68 16.09
CA ILE A 37 -1.25 0.95 15.88
C ILE A 37 -0.04 1.84 16.21
N VAL A 38 -0.21 3.16 16.14
CA VAL A 38 0.86 4.15 16.37
C VAL A 38 1.55 4.00 17.73
N PRO A 39 0.86 3.72 18.86
CA PRO A 39 1.51 3.49 20.15
C PRO A 39 2.52 2.33 20.12
N TYR A 40 2.21 1.23 19.41
CA TYR A 40 3.11 0.09 19.26
C TYR A 40 4.35 0.46 18.45
N VAL A 41 4.18 1.20 17.36
CA VAL A 41 5.30 1.70 16.54
C VAL A 41 6.15 2.70 17.33
N LYS A 42 5.53 3.57 18.14
CA LYS A 42 6.21 4.58 18.96
C LYS A 42 7.16 3.95 19.98
N ARG A 43 6.89 2.73 20.45
CA ARG A 43 7.80 1.96 21.32
C ARG A 43 9.19 1.77 20.68
N TYR A 44 9.24 1.69 19.34
CA TYR A 44 10.45 1.50 18.55
C TYR A 44 10.86 2.73 17.73
N TRP A 45 10.49 3.94 18.18
CA TRP A 45 10.70 5.19 17.43
C TRP A 45 12.15 5.44 16.99
N ARG A 46 13.16 4.99 17.75
CA ARG A 46 14.58 5.13 17.36
C ARG A 46 14.90 4.38 16.07
N ARG A 47 14.31 3.20 15.88
CA ARG A 47 14.49 2.38 14.67
C ARG A 47 13.69 2.92 13.51
N ALA A 48 12.45 3.33 13.77
CA ALA A 48 11.61 3.98 12.76
C ALA A 48 12.26 5.29 12.25
N LEU A 49 12.81 6.11 13.16
CA LEU A 49 13.54 7.33 12.80
C LEU A 49 14.82 7.01 12.03
N GLY A 50 15.58 6.00 12.47
CA GLY A 50 16.75 5.51 11.72
C GLY A 50 16.38 5.07 10.31
N GLY A 51 15.29 4.30 10.15
CA GLY A 51 14.76 3.87 8.86
C GLY A 51 14.35 5.05 7.98
N LEU A 52 13.69 6.07 8.56
CA LEU A 52 13.32 7.30 7.85
C LEU A 52 14.55 8.09 7.37
N VAL A 53 15.56 8.27 8.22
CA VAL A 53 16.80 8.98 7.89
C VAL A 53 17.59 8.22 6.84
N SER A 54 17.74 6.91 6.99
CA SER A 54 18.40 6.06 5.98
C SER A 54 17.65 6.08 4.66
N ASN A 55 16.31 6.11 4.67
CA ASN A 55 15.52 6.26 3.45
C ASN A 55 15.80 7.61 2.77
N GLY A 56 15.80 8.71 3.53
CA GLY A 56 16.14 10.04 3.02
C GLY A 56 17.55 10.09 2.41
N ALA A 57 18.54 9.48 3.09
CA ALA A 57 19.89 9.35 2.55
C ALA A 57 19.91 8.53 1.26
N ALA A 58 19.20 7.39 1.21
CA ALA A 58 19.06 6.59 -0.01
C ALA A 58 18.49 7.42 -1.16
N ARG A 59 17.48 8.27 -0.90
CA ARG A 59 16.90 9.16 -1.92
C ARG A 59 17.87 10.24 -2.39
N ALA A 60 18.73 10.76 -1.53
CA ALA A 60 19.79 11.67 -1.96
C ALA A 60 20.72 10.97 -2.97
N PHE A 61 21.18 9.75 -2.67
CA PHE A 61 22.02 8.95 -3.57
C PHE A 61 21.32 8.53 -4.86
N ASP A 62 20.01 8.28 -4.81
CA ASP A 62 19.16 7.96 -5.97
C ASP A 62 19.08 9.13 -6.97
N LEU A 63 19.16 10.37 -6.47
CA LEU A 63 19.02 11.58 -7.29
C LEU A 63 20.34 12.06 -7.89
N ILE A 64 21.48 11.73 -7.28
CA ILE A 64 22.81 12.14 -7.77
C ILE A 64 23.05 11.72 -9.24
N PRO A 65 22.75 10.48 -9.68
CA PRO A 65 22.94 10.08 -11.07
C PRO A 65 22.17 10.94 -12.07
N PHE A 66 20.92 11.31 -11.77
CA PHE A 66 20.13 12.16 -12.68
C PHE A 66 20.75 13.55 -12.85
N ILE A 67 21.21 14.13 -11.74
CA ILE A 67 21.90 15.42 -11.76
C ILE A 67 23.24 15.28 -12.49
N ALA A 68 24.00 14.22 -12.23
CA ALA A 68 25.29 13.96 -12.85
C ALA A 68 25.17 13.79 -14.37
N ILE A 69 24.14 13.11 -14.85
CA ILE A 69 23.84 12.97 -16.28
C ILE A 69 23.54 14.35 -16.91
N GLY A 70 22.72 15.17 -16.24
CA GLY A 70 22.44 16.53 -16.70
C GLY A 70 23.71 17.38 -16.81
N MET A 71 24.54 17.37 -15.77
CA MET A 71 25.79 18.14 -15.77
C MET A 71 26.85 17.58 -16.73
N ALA A 72 26.88 16.26 -16.96
CA ALA A 72 27.72 15.67 -17.99
C ALA A 72 27.30 16.17 -19.38
N ALA A 73 26.00 16.22 -19.66
CA ALA A 73 25.47 16.78 -20.91
C ALA A 73 25.88 18.25 -21.09
N ASP A 74 25.77 19.07 -20.04
CA ASP A 74 26.21 20.47 -20.06
C ASP A 74 27.71 20.59 -20.33
N TYR A 75 28.54 19.74 -19.73
CA TYR A 75 29.98 19.72 -19.94
C TYR A 75 30.35 19.40 -21.40
N TYR A 76 29.72 18.38 -22.00
CA TYR A 76 29.97 18.05 -23.40
C TYR A 76 29.46 19.11 -24.38
N GLN A 77 28.44 19.89 -24.01
CA GLN A 77 27.91 20.96 -24.84
C GLN A 77 28.71 22.27 -24.72
N SER A 78 29.04 22.68 -23.50
CA SER A 78 29.61 24.00 -23.19
C SER A 78 31.11 24.00 -22.91
N GLY A 79 31.71 22.83 -22.64
CA GLY A 79 33.11 22.70 -22.25
C GLY A 79 33.42 23.21 -20.84
N THR A 80 32.40 23.59 -20.05
CA THR A 80 32.55 24.11 -18.68
C THR A 80 31.76 23.27 -17.67
N TYR A 81 32.28 23.14 -16.45
CA TYR A 81 31.57 22.45 -15.37
C TYR A 81 30.53 23.38 -14.73
N THR A 82 29.28 22.90 -14.62
CA THR A 82 28.18 23.63 -13.99
C THR A 82 28.38 23.83 -12.48
N SER A 83 29.15 22.96 -11.80
CA SER A 83 29.45 23.10 -10.37
C SER A 83 30.89 22.72 -10.00
N SER A 84 31.50 23.52 -9.12
CA SER A 84 32.85 23.31 -8.60
C SER A 84 32.99 22.04 -7.75
N LEU A 85 31.89 21.57 -7.14
CA LEU A 85 31.86 20.32 -6.38
C LEU A 85 32.06 19.11 -7.31
N ILE A 86 31.34 19.05 -8.43
CA ILE A 86 31.48 17.93 -9.37
C ILE A 86 32.78 18.03 -10.14
N GLU A 87 33.24 19.24 -10.50
CA GLU A 87 34.57 19.45 -11.05
C GLU A 87 35.66 18.89 -10.13
N SER A 88 35.60 19.22 -8.83
CA SER A 88 36.57 18.73 -7.85
C SER A 88 36.52 17.21 -7.70
N PHE A 89 35.34 16.58 -7.77
CA PHE A 89 35.19 15.12 -7.66
C PHE A 89 35.63 14.39 -8.94
N VAL A 90 35.20 14.86 -10.11
CA VAL A 90 35.50 14.26 -11.42
C VAL A 90 36.99 14.40 -11.74
N ASN A 91 37.62 15.50 -11.31
CA ASN A 91 39.06 15.72 -11.45
C ASN A 91 39.85 15.28 -10.19
N SER A 92 39.19 14.76 -9.15
CA SER A 92 39.89 14.22 -7.97
C SER A 92 40.44 12.82 -8.26
N GLY A 93 41.74 12.68 -8.08
CA GLY A 93 42.47 11.47 -8.49
C GLY A 93 42.87 11.57 -9.96
N ASN A 94 44.04 11.03 -10.32
CA ASN A 94 44.59 11.00 -11.68
C ASN A 94 43.72 10.15 -12.62
N LEU A 95 42.46 10.51 -12.81
CA LEU A 95 41.53 9.84 -13.69
C LEU A 95 41.90 10.20 -15.13
N PRO A 96 42.03 9.21 -16.04
CA PRO A 96 42.49 9.46 -17.40
C PRO A 96 41.59 10.40 -18.20
N SER A 97 40.30 10.44 -17.88
CA SER A 97 39.31 11.18 -18.64
C SER A 97 38.06 11.52 -17.80
N PRO A 98 37.39 12.66 -18.07
CA PRO A 98 36.19 13.09 -17.33
C PRO A 98 35.02 12.09 -17.40
N GLU A 99 34.91 11.30 -18.48
CA GLU A 99 33.93 10.22 -18.66
C GLU A 99 33.99 9.22 -17.51
N ILE A 100 35.21 8.83 -17.12
CA ILE A 100 35.45 7.86 -16.05
C ILE A 100 35.09 8.48 -14.70
N GLY A 101 35.36 9.77 -14.49
CA GLY A 101 34.98 10.47 -13.27
C GLY A 101 33.46 10.52 -13.07
N PHE A 102 32.69 10.84 -14.11
CA PHE A 102 31.22 10.74 -14.05
C PHE A 102 30.74 9.30 -13.82
N GLY A 103 31.36 8.31 -14.47
CA GLY A 103 31.05 6.89 -14.26
C GLY A 103 31.29 6.42 -12.82
N VAL A 104 32.42 6.82 -12.23
CA VAL A 104 32.76 6.51 -10.82
C VAL A 104 31.79 7.19 -9.86
N LEU A 105 31.42 8.45 -10.11
CA LEU A 105 30.45 9.17 -9.29
C LEU A 105 29.08 8.47 -9.30
N ILE A 106 28.60 8.06 -10.48
CA ILE A 106 27.34 7.30 -10.61
C ILE A 106 27.44 5.96 -9.89
N LEU A 107 28.56 5.24 -10.02
CA LEU A 107 28.78 3.96 -9.36
C LEU A 107 28.79 4.08 -7.84
N ILE A 108 29.51 5.06 -7.29
CA ILE A 108 29.52 5.36 -5.85
C ILE A 108 28.11 5.72 -5.37
N SER A 109 27.34 6.45 -6.19
CA SER A 109 25.96 6.80 -5.88
C SER A 109 25.07 5.56 -5.77
N PHE A 110 25.19 4.61 -6.70
CA PHE A 110 24.45 3.34 -6.62
C PHE A 110 24.87 2.47 -5.44
N ILE A 111 26.16 2.45 -5.07
CA ILE A 111 26.62 1.75 -3.87
C ILE A 111 26.02 2.39 -2.61
N GLY A 112 26.07 3.72 -2.51
CA GLY A 112 25.46 4.48 -1.43
C GLY A 112 23.96 4.18 -1.33
N LEU A 113 23.26 4.24 -2.47
CA LEU A 113 21.85 3.88 -2.58
C LEU A 113 21.59 2.47 -2.01
N ALA A 114 22.34 1.46 -2.47
CA ALA A 114 22.16 0.08 -2.02
C ALA A 114 22.35 -0.09 -0.50
N ILE A 115 23.39 0.54 0.07
CA ILE A 115 23.68 0.48 1.51
C ILE A 115 22.57 1.14 2.32
N PHE A 116 22.23 2.40 2.02
CA PHE A 116 21.23 3.14 2.78
C PHE A 116 19.82 2.58 2.59
N GLN A 117 19.51 2.07 1.39
CA GLN A 117 18.26 1.40 1.12
C GLN A 117 18.14 0.10 1.92
N GLY A 118 19.18 -0.73 1.94
CA GLY A 118 19.22 -1.96 2.74
C GLY A 118 19.09 -1.70 4.25
N ILE A 119 19.78 -0.67 4.76
CA ILE A 119 19.64 -0.27 6.18
C ILE A 119 18.20 0.19 6.48
N SER A 120 17.61 1.01 5.59
CA SER A 120 16.22 1.45 5.73
C SER A 120 15.27 0.26 5.80
N GLU A 121 15.34 -0.66 4.84
CA GLU A 121 14.47 -1.84 4.77
C GLU A 121 14.65 -2.74 6.00
N PHE A 122 15.89 -2.98 6.41
CA PHE A 122 16.18 -3.75 7.62
C PHE A 122 15.57 -3.13 8.89
N LEU A 123 15.70 -1.81 9.07
CA LEU A 123 15.17 -1.11 10.24
C LEU A 123 13.64 -1.11 10.27
N TRP A 124 13.00 -0.90 9.12
CA TRP A 124 11.54 -0.96 9.00
C TRP A 124 11.01 -2.38 9.23
N GLN A 125 11.60 -3.39 8.59
CA GLN A 125 11.17 -4.78 8.75
C GLN A 125 11.38 -5.28 10.19
N SER A 126 12.52 -4.95 10.80
CA SER A 126 12.77 -5.29 12.19
C SER A 126 11.79 -4.62 13.16
N THR A 127 11.34 -3.40 12.84
CA THR A 127 10.33 -2.70 13.62
C THR A 127 8.97 -3.36 13.46
N ALA A 128 8.59 -3.69 12.23
CA ALA A 128 7.32 -4.31 11.90
C ALA A 128 7.15 -5.67 12.59
N TYR A 129 8.16 -6.55 12.56
CA TYR A 129 8.12 -7.83 13.27
C TYR A 129 7.97 -7.69 14.80
N LYS A 130 8.58 -6.67 15.39
CA LYS A 130 8.44 -6.44 16.83
C LYS A 130 7.06 -5.92 17.20
N VAL A 131 6.53 -5.01 16.39
CA VAL A 131 5.15 -4.51 16.53
C VAL A 131 4.15 -5.66 16.36
N GLN A 132 4.36 -6.52 15.36
CA GLN A 132 3.55 -7.72 15.13
C GLN A 132 3.57 -8.65 16.33
N HIS A 133 4.76 -8.89 16.91
CA HIS A 133 4.91 -9.71 18.11
C HIS A 133 4.14 -9.12 19.29
N ASP A 134 4.33 -7.84 19.59
CA ASP A 134 3.63 -7.15 20.69
C ASP A 134 2.11 -7.21 20.51
N ILE A 135 1.60 -6.91 19.31
CA ILE A 135 0.17 -6.99 18.99
C ILE A 135 -0.36 -8.40 19.18
N ARG A 136 0.37 -9.42 18.71
CA ARG A 136 -0.04 -10.83 18.87
C ARG A 136 -0.09 -11.24 20.33
N MET A 137 0.88 -10.81 21.13
CA MET A 137 0.93 -11.11 22.56
C MET A 137 -0.21 -10.44 23.32
N ASP A 138 -0.49 -9.17 23.05
CA ASP A 138 -1.58 -8.43 23.69
C ASP A 138 -2.96 -8.98 23.28
N ALA A 139 -3.13 -9.34 22.01
CA ALA A 139 -4.36 -9.99 21.52
C ALA A 139 -4.56 -11.37 22.18
N THR A 140 -3.49 -12.15 22.31
CA THR A 140 -3.55 -13.46 22.97
C THR A 140 -3.87 -13.33 24.46
N ALA A 141 -3.23 -12.39 25.17
CA ALA A 141 -3.52 -12.12 26.57
C ALA A 141 -4.98 -11.66 26.77
N SER A 142 -5.49 -10.82 25.87
CA SER A 142 -6.89 -10.38 25.90
C SER A 142 -7.85 -11.55 25.68
N LEU A 143 -7.54 -12.50 24.81
CA LEU A 143 -8.36 -13.70 24.62
C LEU A 143 -8.34 -14.59 25.86
N MET A 144 -7.17 -14.80 26.47
CA MET A 144 -7.06 -15.61 27.70
C MET A 144 -7.84 -15.03 28.89
N ALA A 145 -8.08 -13.71 28.90
CA ALA A 145 -8.86 -13.04 29.94
C ALA A 145 -10.37 -13.05 29.69
N MET A 146 -10.85 -13.57 28.55
CA MET A 146 -12.28 -13.61 28.22
C MET A 146 -12.99 -14.79 28.89
N GLU A 147 -14.28 -14.59 29.17
CA GLU A 147 -15.15 -15.63 29.72
C GLU A 147 -15.38 -16.78 28.73
N ALA A 148 -15.66 -17.98 29.25
CA ALA A 148 -15.94 -19.17 28.44
C ALA A 148 -17.09 -18.94 27.43
N SER A 149 -18.10 -18.15 27.81
CA SER A 149 -19.24 -17.77 26.97
C SER A 149 -18.84 -17.09 25.65
N TYR A 150 -17.71 -16.37 25.64
CA TYR A 150 -17.17 -15.75 24.43
C TYR A 150 -16.71 -16.81 23.41
N PHE A 151 -16.18 -17.93 23.88
CA PHE A 151 -15.69 -19.02 23.04
C PHE A 151 -16.80 -19.97 22.57
N GLU A 152 -17.90 -20.08 23.30
CA GLU A 152 -19.07 -20.86 22.89
C GLU A 152 -19.77 -20.27 21.65
N THR A 153 -19.68 -18.94 21.47
CA THR A 153 -20.34 -18.21 20.37
C THR A 153 -19.43 -17.95 19.16
N ARG A 154 -18.14 -18.34 19.23
CA ARG A 154 -17.12 -18.02 18.22
C ARG A 154 -16.34 -19.26 17.81
N GLN A 155 -16.21 -19.49 16.50
CA GLN A 155 -15.35 -20.57 16.00
C GLN A 155 -13.87 -20.27 16.30
N THR A 156 -13.17 -21.23 16.89
CA THR A 156 -11.73 -21.14 17.18
C THR A 156 -10.91 -20.80 15.94
N GLY A 157 -11.31 -21.29 14.76
CA GLY A 157 -10.66 -20.98 13.49
C GLY A 157 -10.65 -19.48 13.16
N ASN A 158 -11.75 -18.77 13.44
CA ASN A 158 -11.83 -17.32 13.22
C ASN A 158 -10.91 -16.56 14.16
N LEU A 159 -10.80 -16.98 15.43
CA LEU A 159 -9.87 -16.38 16.38
C LEU A 159 -8.42 -16.59 15.97
N MET A 160 -8.09 -17.79 15.47
CA MET A 160 -6.76 -18.09 14.94
C MET A 160 -6.45 -17.28 13.67
N ALA A 161 -7.41 -17.09 12.78
CA ALA A 161 -7.25 -16.25 11.60
C ALA A 161 -6.92 -14.80 11.97
N VAL A 162 -7.59 -14.24 12.99
CA VAL A 162 -7.27 -12.90 13.49
C VAL A 162 -5.84 -12.83 14.04
N LEU A 163 -5.43 -13.77 14.90
CA LEU A 163 -4.09 -13.79 15.50
C LEU A 163 -2.94 -14.02 14.50
N SER A 164 -3.26 -14.60 13.35
CA SER A 164 -2.29 -14.91 12.28
C SER A 164 -2.38 -13.90 11.13
N ALA A 165 -3.42 -13.98 10.31
CA ALA A 165 -3.57 -13.24 9.07
C ALA A 165 -3.84 -11.75 9.29
N ASP A 166 -4.72 -11.38 10.22
CA ASP A 166 -5.02 -9.96 10.45
C ASP A 166 -3.82 -9.26 11.09
N VAL A 167 -3.16 -9.91 12.05
CA VAL A 167 -1.93 -9.39 12.66
C VAL A 167 -0.77 -9.32 11.66
N ALA A 168 -0.66 -10.25 10.70
CA ALA A 168 0.31 -10.16 9.60
C ALA A 168 0.02 -8.98 8.67
N GLN A 169 -1.25 -8.73 8.30
CA GLN A 169 -1.59 -7.54 7.51
C GLN A 169 -1.19 -6.23 8.23
N LEU A 170 -1.29 -6.17 9.56
CA LEU A 170 -0.81 -5.01 10.31
C LEU A 170 0.71 -4.84 10.23
N GLU A 171 1.46 -5.93 10.15
CA GLU A 171 2.91 -5.92 9.94
C GLU A 171 3.26 -5.33 8.58
N ASP A 172 2.64 -5.82 7.49
CA ASP A 172 2.82 -5.32 6.12
C ASP A 172 2.53 -3.81 5.99
N ILE A 173 1.57 -3.30 6.77
CA ILE A 173 1.26 -1.86 6.81
C ILE A 173 2.42 -1.08 7.44
N VAL A 174 3.02 -1.61 8.50
CA VAL A 174 4.12 -0.97 9.24
C VAL A 174 5.46 -1.08 8.49
N SER A 175 5.71 -2.18 7.78
CA SER A 175 6.91 -2.38 6.97
C SER A 175 6.75 -1.76 5.58
N ASP A 176 6.17 -2.51 4.66
CA ASP A 176 6.19 -2.24 3.23
C ASP A 176 5.39 -1.00 2.85
N SER A 177 4.15 -0.89 3.34
CA SER A 177 3.27 0.22 2.98
C SER A 177 3.83 1.55 3.48
N SER A 178 4.31 1.58 4.73
CA SER A 178 4.92 2.76 5.32
C SER A 178 6.21 3.15 4.60
N THR A 179 7.09 2.20 4.33
CA THR A 179 8.36 2.45 3.63
C THR A 179 8.13 2.96 2.20
N SER A 180 7.14 2.39 1.49
CA SER A 180 6.78 2.80 0.14
C SER A 180 6.18 4.21 0.11
N MET A 181 5.24 4.53 0.99
CA MET A 181 4.67 5.88 1.08
C MET A 181 5.74 6.93 1.41
N ILE A 182 6.60 6.66 2.40
CA ILE A 182 7.70 7.54 2.77
C ILE A 182 8.65 7.75 1.59
N ARG A 183 9.03 6.67 0.89
CA ARG A 183 9.87 6.74 -0.32
C ARG A 183 9.24 7.67 -1.35
N ILE A 184 7.98 7.44 -1.72
CA ILE A 184 7.30 8.22 -2.76
C ILE A 184 7.24 9.70 -2.38
N LEU A 185 6.88 10.00 -1.14
CA LEU A 185 6.78 11.38 -0.66
C LEU A 185 8.13 12.09 -0.65
N ILE A 186 9.18 11.45 -0.12
CA ILE A 186 10.53 12.03 -0.06
C ILE A 186 11.13 12.18 -1.45
N THR A 187 11.02 11.16 -2.32
CA THR A 187 11.52 11.24 -3.70
C THR A 187 10.82 12.37 -4.43
N PHE A 188 9.49 12.42 -4.39
CA PHE A 188 8.72 13.43 -5.08
C PHE A 188 9.04 14.84 -4.55
N ALA A 189 9.02 15.03 -3.23
CA ALA A 189 9.31 16.33 -2.63
C ALA A 189 10.73 16.81 -2.94
N THR A 190 11.72 15.91 -2.81
CA THR A 190 13.14 16.25 -3.07
C THR A 190 13.36 16.54 -4.55
N ALA A 191 12.89 15.68 -5.46
CA ALA A 191 13.04 15.88 -6.89
C ALA A 191 12.32 17.16 -7.36
N PHE A 192 11.11 17.41 -6.88
CA PHE A 192 10.35 18.62 -7.20
C PHE A 192 11.05 19.88 -6.67
N SER A 193 11.60 19.83 -5.45
CA SER A 193 12.36 20.95 -4.87
C SER A 193 13.63 21.26 -5.68
N ILE A 194 14.39 20.23 -6.08
CA ILE A 194 15.57 20.38 -6.94
C ILE A 194 15.17 20.98 -8.29
N MET A 195 14.08 20.51 -8.89
CA MET A 195 13.60 21.01 -10.18
C MET A 195 13.22 22.49 -10.11
N ILE A 196 12.49 22.93 -9.07
CA ILE A 196 12.16 24.35 -8.86
C ILE A 196 13.44 25.18 -8.66
N TRP A 197 14.40 24.66 -7.89
CA TRP A 197 15.66 25.35 -7.63
C TRP A 197 16.49 25.54 -8.90
N MET A 198 16.52 24.55 -9.79
CA MET A 198 17.23 24.64 -11.07
C MET A 198 16.50 25.53 -12.09
N SER A 199 15.19 25.35 -12.27
CA SER A 199 14.40 26.13 -13.21
C SER A 199 12.93 26.17 -12.80
N PRO A 200 12.47 27.30 -12.20
CA PRO A 200 11.06 27.50 -11.86
C PRO A 200 10.14 27.39 -13.08
N THR A 201 10.61 27.82 -14.25
CA THR A 201 9.84 27.81 -15.50
C THR A 201 9.56 26.38 -15.97
N LEU A 202 10.57 25.49 -15.97
CA LEU A 202 10.38 24.08 -16.32
C LEU A 202 9.48 23.39 -15.29
N ALA A 203 9.65 23.70 -14.00
CA ALA A 203 8.82 23.13 -12.94
C ALA A 203 7.33 23.47 -13.13
N LEU A 204 7.00 24.70 -13.53
CA LEU A 204 5.62 25.10 -13.83
C LEU A 204 5.06 24.37 -15.05
N ILE A 205 5.84 24.29 -16.14
CA ILE A 205 5.42 23.61 -17.37
C ILE A 205 5.12 22.13 -17.09
N LEU A 206 6.00 21.44 -16.36
CA LEU A 206 5.83 20.04 -15.97
C LEU A 206 4.77 19.85 -14.86
N GLY A 207 4.49 20.89 -14.09
CA GLY A 207 3.43 20.89 -13.07
C GLY A 207 2.01 20.93 -13.67
N ILE A 208 1.83 21.53 -14.86
CA ILE A 208 0.52 21.64 -15.52
C ILE A 208 -0.12 20.26 -15.77
N PRO A 209 0.56 19.27 -16.37
CA PRO A 209 0.03 17.91 -16.49
C PRO A 209 -0.41 17.31 -15.15
N LEU A 210 0.30 17.59 -14.05
CA LEU A 210 -0.03 17.04 -12.73
C LEU A 210 -1.41 17.51 -12.23
N LEU A 211 -1.77 18.77 -12.53
CA LEU A 211 -3.10 19.32 -12.22
C LEU A 211 -4.23 18.60 -12.97
N LEU A 212 -3.94 17.99 -14.13
CA LEU A 212 -4.92 17.19 -14.89
C LEU A 212 -4.91 15.73 -14.45
N VAL A 213 -3.74 15.17 -14.15
CA VAL A 213 -3.59 13.76 -13.76
C VAL A 213 -4.27 13.48 -12.42
N ILE A 214 -4.12 14.34 -11.41
CA ILE A 214 -4.72 14.14 -10.08
C ILE A 214 -6.25 13.95 -10.16
N PRO A 215 -7.04 14.88 -10.73
CA PRO A 215 -8.50 14.71 -10.81
C PRO A 215 -8.89 13.53 -11.71
N MET A 216 -8.13 13.24 -12.77
CA MET A 216 -8.37 12.09 -13.63
C MET A 216 -8.20 10.76 -12.86
N VAL A 217 -7.14 10.63 -12.07
CA VAL A 217 -6.90 9.45 -11.21
C VAL A 217 -7.99 9.32 -10.15
N VAL A 218 -8.40 10.42 -9.51
CA VAL A 218 -9.50 10.40 -8.52
C VAL A 218 -10.82 9.97 -9.18
N TRP A 219 -11.15 10.53 -10.35
CA TRP A 219 -12.35 10.15 -11.10
C TRP A 219 -12.31 8.68 -11.53
N PHE A 220 -11.19 8.21 -12.08
CA PHE A 220 -11.04 6.83 -12.50
C PHE A 220 -11.11 5.86 -11.31
N SER A 221 -10.35 6.12 -10.24
CA SER A 221 -10.33 5.31 -9.02
C SER A 221 -11.72 5.18 -8.41
N THR A 222 -12.45 6.29 -8.25
CA THR A 222 -13.81 6.25 -7.69
C THR A 222 -14.80 5.47 -8.55
N ARG A 223 -14.67 5.52 -9.88
CA ARG A 223 -15.50 4.73 -10.81
C ARG A 223 -15.18 3.24 -10.72
N VAL A 224 -13.90 2.89 -10.74
CA VAL A 224 -13.41 1.51 -10.69
C VAL A 224 -13.76 0.86 -9.36
N GLN A 225 -13.56 1.55 -8.23
CA GLN A 225 -13.94 1.06 -6.90
C GLN A 225 -15.42 0.70 -6.79
N ARG A 226 -16.33 1.47 -7.42
CA ARG A 226 -17.76 1.15 -7.45
C ARG A 226 -18.05 -0.15 -8.21
N ARG A 227 -17.34 -0.40 -9.31
CA ARG A 227 -17.47 -1.65 -10.09
C ARG A 227 -16.95 -2.85 -9.31
N TYR A 228 -15.79 -2.70 -8.66
CA TYR A 228 -15.26 -3.75 -7.79
C TYR A 228 -16.17 -4.07 -6.60
N ARG A 229 -16.84 -3.06 -6.03
CA ARG A 229 -17.82 -3.32 -4.97
C ARG A 229 -18.99 -4.17 -5.46
N LYS A 230 -19.58 -3.83 -6.61
CA LYS A 230 -20.65 -4.64 -7.22
C LYS A 230 -20.19 -6.07 -7.52
N GLN A 231 -18.95 -6.22 -8.00
CA GLN A 231 -18.37 -7.55 -8.23
C GLN A 231 -18.27 -8.35 -6.93
N ARG A 232 -17.76 -7.74 -5.85
CA ARG A 232 -17.67 -8.40 -4.53
C ARG A 232 -19.04 -8.79 -3.98
N GLU A 233 -20.05 -7.93 -4.14
CA GLU A 233 -21.43 -8.22 -3.74
C GLU A 233 -21.99 -9.43 -4.52
N SER A 234 -21.82 -9.44 -5.85
CA SER A 234 -22.26 -10.57 -6.68
C SER A 234 -21.54 -11.87 -6.35
N THR A 235 -20.21 -11.83 -6.18
CA THR A 235 -19.43 -13.00 -5.78
C THR A 235 -19.82 -13.48 -4.38
N GLY A 236 -20.09 -12.56 -3.44
CA GLY A 236 -20.59 -12.91 -2.11
C GLY A 236 -21.94 -13.64 -2.15
N GLY A 237 -22.85 -13.23 -3.04
CA GLY A 237 -24.11 -13.93 -3.27
C GLY A 237 -23.91 -15.37 -3.76
N ILE A 238 -23.03 -15.58 -4.75
CA ILE A 238 -22.69 -16.92 -5.27
C ILE A 238 -22.08 -17.79 -4.17
N VAL A 239 -21.12 -17.24 -3.40
CA VAL A 239 -20.47 -17.96 -2.30
C VAL A 239 -21.48 -18.37 -1.23
N SER A 240 -22.46 -17.50 -0.90
CA SER A 240 -23.52 -17.84 0.05
C SER A 240 -24.44 -18.96 -0.43
N ILE A 241 -24.79 -18.98 -1.72
CA ILE A 241 -25.57 -20.09 -2.32
C ILE A 241 -24.76 -21.39 -2.23
N LEU A 242 -23.48 -21.37 -2.61
CA LEU A 242 -22.60 -22.53 -2.53
C LEU A 242 -22.45 -23.04 -1.09
N GLU A 243 -22.28 -22.15 -0.11
CA GLU A 243 -22.19 -22.52 1.31
C GLU A 243 -23.47 -23.23 1.78
N ASN A 244 -24.65 -22.71 1.43
CA ASN A 244 -25.93 -23.35 1.76
C ASN A 244 -26.08 -24.73 1.10
N VAL A 245 -25.72 -24.87 -0.18
CA VAL A 245 -25.80 -26.14 -0.92
C VAL A 245 -24.83 -27.17 -0.35
N LEU A 246 -23.58 -26.77 -0.05
CA LEU A 246 -22.57 -27.66 0.50
C LEU A 246 -22.88 -28.08 1.94
N SER A 247 -23.38 -27.15 2.77
CA SER A 247 -23.79 -27.46 4.14
C SER A 247 -24.99 -28.42 4.16
N GLY A 248 -25.93 -28.26 3.22
CA GLY A 248 -27.12 -29.09 3.05
C GLY A 248 -26.98 -30.25 2.06
N ILE A 249 -25.76 -30.66 1.69
CA ILE A 249 -25.53 -31.57 0.55
C ILE A 249 -26.27 -32.91 0.68
N VAL A 250 -26.39 -33.44 1.91
CA VAL A 250 -27.13 -34.67 2.19
C VAL A 250 -28.61 -34.50 1.88
N THR A 251 -29.20 -33.36 2.22
CA THR A 251 -30.59 -33.04 1.89
C THR A 251 -30.77 -32.89 0.39
N VAL A 252 -29.88 -32.19 -0.30
CA VAL A 252 -29.92 -32.04 -1.77
C VAL A 252 -29.87 -33.40 -2.47
N GLN A 253 -28.99 -34.31 -2.01
CA GLN A 253 -28.90 -35.67 -2.53
C GLN A 253 -30.12 -36.53 -2.21
N ALA A 254 -30.65 -36.44 -0.99
CA ALA A 254 -31.84 -37.20 -0.58
C ALA A 254 -33.09 -36.86 -1.41
N TYR A 255 -33.23 -35.60 -1.82
CA TYR A 255 -34.32 -35.13 -2.70
C TYR A 255 -33.98 -35.17 -4.19
N ASN A 256 -32.79 -35.64 -4.58
CA ASN A 256 -32.30 -35.64 -5.96
C ASN A 256 -32.40 -34.25 -6.64
N ALA A 257 -32.16 -33.19 -5.86
CA ALA A 257 -32.38 -31.79 -6.25
C ALA A 257 -31.13 -31.11 -6.84
N SER A 258 -30.07 -31.86 -7.17
CA SER A 258 -28.79 -31.33 -7.63
C SER A 258 -28.92 -30.44 -8.88
N ASN A 259 -29.75 -30.84 -9.84
CA ASN A 259 -29.98 -30.06 -11.07
C ASN A 259 -30.70 -28.74 -10.79
N PHE A 260 -31.56 -28.70 -9.77
CA PHE A 260 -32.26 -27.49 -9.36
C PHE A 260 -31.31 -26.50 -8.70
N GLU A 261 -30.49 -26.96 -7.74
CA GLU A 261 -29.51 -26.10 -7.07
C GLU A 261 -28.41 -25.60 -8.02
N LEU A 262 -27.99 -26.42 -9.00
CA LEU A 262 -27.05 -25.98 -10.04
C LEU A 262 -27.59 -24.83 -10.91
N SER A 263 -28.91 -24.71 -11.07
CA SER A 263 -29.52 -23.61 -11.83
C SER A 263 -29.59 -22.28 -11.08
N ARG A 264 -29.34 -22.29 -9.76
CA ARG A 264 -29.34 -21.10 -8.90
C ARG A 264 -27.97 -20.42 -8.77
N VAL A 265 -26.91 -21.12 -9.16
CA VAL A 265 -25.51 -20.64 -9.16
C VAL A 265 -25.22 -19.91 -10.46
#